data_AF-A0A8T3YH57-F1
#
_entry.id   AF-A0A8T3YH57-F1
#
_cell.length_a   1.000
_cell.length_b   1.000
_cell.length_c   1.000
_cell.angle_alpha   90.00
_cell.angle_beta   90.00
_cell.angle_gamma   90.00
#
_symmetry.space_group_name_H-M   'P 1'
#
loop_
_entity.id
_entity.type
_entity.pdbx_description
1 polymer ?
#
loop_
_entity_poly.entity_id
_entity_poly.type
_entity_poly.pdbx_seq_one_letter_code
_entity_poly.pdbx_strand_id
1 'polypeptide(L)' 'MSEVVIKLPEMKVEIENEVKEGIRAVAKAEVARGILLQRAGKMLSKSELTEEDALTLGKESKKGRAEELRRRGLL' A
#
# COMPACT_ATOMS: atom_id res chain seq x y z
N MET A 1 -16.54 -32.19 -17.50
CA MET A 1 -16.14 -30.90 -16.89
C MET A 1 -16.92 -30.75 -15.61
N SER A 2 -16.22 -30.68 -14.48
CA SER A 2 -16.84 -30.50 -13.16
C SER A 2 -17.01 -29.00 -12.91
N GLU A 3 -18.25 -28.54 -12.78
CA GLU A 3 -18.54 -27.18 -12.30
C GLU A 3 -18.40 -27.13 -10.78
N VAL A 4 -17.55 -26.23 -10.28
CA VAL A 4 -17.46 -25.91 -8.86
C VAL A 4 -18.36 -24.71 -8.62
N VAL A 5 -19.54 -24.96 -8.05
CA VAL A 5 -20.48 -23.91 -7.65
C VAL A 5 -20.19 -23.51 -6.20
N ILE A 6 -19.55 -22.36 -6.02
CA ILE A 6 -19.31 -21.76 -4.69
C ILE A 6 -20.50 -20.88 -4.34
N LYS A 7 -21.30 -21.29 -3.35
CA LYS A 7 -22.33 -20.43 -2.76
C LYS A 7 -21.67 -19.51 -1.74
N LEU A 8 -21.63 -18.22 -2.05
CA LEU A 8 -21.18 -17.22 -1.09
C LEU A 8 -22.23 -17.06 0.02
N PRO A 9 -21.82 -17.08 1.30
CA PRO A 9 -22.75 -16.81 2.39
C PRO A 9 -23.23 -15.36 2.32
N GLU A 10 -24.49 -15.12 2.70
CA GLU A 10 -25.01 -13.77 2.87
C GLU A 10 -24.16 -13.04 3.91
N MET A 11 -23.65 -11.87 3.53
CA MET A 11 -22.77 -11.08 4.38
C MET A 11 -23.57 -10.58 5.59
N LYS A 12 -23.17 -11.00 6.79
CA LYS A 12 -23.75 -10.48 8.03
C LYS A 12 -23.44 -8.99 8.14
N VAL A 13 -24.39 -8.20 8.65
CA VAL A 13 -24.29 -6.73 8.80
C VAL A 13 -23.02 -6.28 9.52
N GLU A 14 -22.55 -7.06 10.50
CA GLU A 14 -21.28 -6.80 11.21
C GLU A 14 -20.06 -6.85 10.29
N ILE A 15 -19.98 -7.86 9.42
CA ILE A 15 -18.90 -8.02 8.44
C ILE A 15 -18.96 -6.88 7.41
N GLU A 16 -20.16 -6.45 7.02
CA GLU A 16 -20.32 -5.34 6.09
C GLU A 16 -19.77 -4.01 6.66
N ASN A 17 -19.99 -3.76 7.95
CA ASN A 17 -19.45 -2.58 8.62
C ASN A 17 -17.92 -2.65 8.76
N GLU A 18 -17.37 -3.81 9.12
CA GLU A 18 -15.90 -4.00 9.19
C GLU A 18 -15.25 -3.82 7.82
N VAL A 19 -15.85 -4.37 6.76
CA VAL A 19 -15.37 -4.19 5.38
C VAL A 19 -15.44 -2.73 4.96
N LYS A 20 -16.52 -2.01 5.28
CA LYS A 20 -16.63 -0.56 4.99
C LYS A 20 -15.56 0.26 5.71
N GLU A 21 -15.30 -0.03 6.98
CA GLU A 21 -14.25 0.64 7.74
C GLU A 21 -12.86 0.32 7.18
N GLY A 22 -12.61 -0.94 6.79
CA GLY A 22 -11.39 -1.36 6.11
C GLY A 22 -11.17 -0.61 4.79
N ILE A 23 -12.20 -0.52 3.94
CA ILE A 23 -12.16 0.24 2.68
C ILE A 23 -11.86 1.72 2.96
N ARG A 24 -12.51 2.32 3.96
CA ARG A 24 -12.24 3.72 4.34
C ARG A 24 -10.81 3.93 4.80
N ALA A 25 -10.27 3.02 5.60
CA ALA A 25 -8.89 3.11 6.07
C ALA A 25 -7.89 3.06 4.91
N VAL A 26 -8.08 2.11 3.98
CA VAL A 26 -7.25 1.97 2.77
C VAL A 26 -7.37 3.22 1.89
N ALA A 27 -8.59 3.72 1.65
CA ALA A 27 -8.81 4.92 0.85
C ALA A 27 -8.12 6.15 1.45
N LYS A 28 -8.21 6.35 2.78
CA LYS A 28 -7.50 7.43 3.48
C LYS A 28 -5.98 7.30 3.34
N ALA A 29 -5.45 6.09 3.46
CA ALA A 29 -4.01 5.83 3.30
C ALA A 29 -3.52 6.16 1.88
N GLU A 30 -4.28 5.77 0.85
CA GLU A 30 -3.94 6.08 -0.54
C GLU A 30 -3.99 7.59 -0.84
N VAL A 31 -5.00 8.30 -0.33
CA VAL A 31 -5.07 9.77 -0.46
C VAL A 31 -3.86 10.43 0.23
N ALA A 32 -3.54 10.01 1.45
CA ALA A 32 -2.38 10.54 2.17
C ALA A 32 -1.08 10.26 1.41
N ARG A 33 -0.93 9.05 0.86
CA ARG A 33 0.22 8.68 0.02
C ARG A 33 0.32 9.58 -1.22
N GLY A 34 -0.78 9.83 -1.91
CA GLY A 34 -0.82 10.72 -3.07
C GLY A 34 -0.35 12.14 -2.74
N ILE A 35 -0.83 12.71 -1.63
CA ILE A 35 -0.43 14.04 -1.16
C ILE A 35 1.07 14.09 -0.84
N LEU A 36 1.59 13.07 -0.14
CA LEU A 36 3.00 12.98 0.21
C LEU A 36 3.90 12.87 -1.03
N LEU A 37 3.50 12.06 -2.01
CA LEU A 37 4.22 11.92 -3.28
C LEU A 37 4.21 13.23 -4.08
N GLN A 38 3.08 13.93 -4.13
CA GLN A 38 3.01 15.22 -4.80
C GLN A 38 3.92 16.26 -4.13
N ARG A 39 3.97 16.27 -2.79
CA ARG A 39 4.88 17.15 -2.04
C ARG A 39 6.34 16.78 -2.30
N ALA A 40 6.69 15.50 -2.31
CA ALA A 40 8.03 15.02 -2.62
C ALA A 40 8.43 15.44 -4.04
N GLY A 41 7.53 15.31 -5.03
CA GLY A 41 7.76 15.78 -6.39
C GLY A 41 8.06 17.27 -6.47
N LYS A 42 7.34 18.11 -5.70
CA LYS A 42 7.66 19.55 -5.61
C LYS A 42 9.04 19.80 -4.98
N MET A 43 9.38 19.10 -3.90
CA MET A 43 10.68 19.23 -3.25
C MET A 43 11.84 18.83 -4.16
N LEU A 44 11.63 17.79 -4.97
CA LEU A 44 12.61 17.26 -5.91
C LEU A 44 12.53 17.90 -7.30
N SER A 45 11.72 18.93 -7.50
CA SER A 45 11.52 19.56 -8.82
C SER A 45 12.78 20.19 -9.44
N LYS A 46 13.80 20.46 -8.62
CA LYS A 46 15.12 20.95 -9.04
C LYS A 46 16.20 19.87 -8.97
N SER A 47 15.81 18.63 -8.71
CA SER A 47 16.74 17.51 -8.65
C SER A 47 17.24 17.18 -10.05
N GLU A 48 18.55 16.94 -10.16
CA GLU A 48 19.18 16.39 -11.37
C GLU A 48 19.11 14.86 -11.40
N LEU A 49 18.47 14.23 -10.40
CA LEU A 49 18.30 12.79 -10.34
C LEU A 49 17.44 12.33 -11.52
N THR A 50 17.94 11.32 -12.21
CA THR A 50 17.16 10.61 -13.21
C THR A 50 16.13 9.72 -12.53
N GLU A 51 15.15 9.25 -13.31
CA GLU A 51 14.18 8.25 -12.85
C GLU A 51 14.87 6.98 -12.32
N GLU A 52 15.98 6.59 -12.94
CA GLU A 52 16.74 5.40 -12.60
C GLU A 52 17.48 5.56 -11.26
N ASP A 53 18.00 6.76 -10.97
CA ASP A 53 18.60 7.10 -9.68
C ASP A 53 17.55 7.08 -8.57
N ALA A 54 16.37 7.65 -8.82
CA ALA A 54 15.26 7.66 -7.87
C ALA A 54 14.76 6.24 -7.55
N LEU A 55 14.67 5.37 -8.57
CA LEU A 55 14.30 3.97 -8.39
C LEU A 55 15.38 3.19 -7.61
N THR A 56 16.65 3.48 -7.87
CA THR A 56 17.78 2.84 -7.18
C THR A 56 17.80 3.23 -5.70
N LEU A 57 17.70 4.52 -5.38
CA LEU A 57 17.58 5.00 -4.00
C LEU A 57 16.33 4.44 -3.30
N GLY A 58 15.22 4.28 -4.03
CA GLY A 58 14.01 3.64 -3.54
C GLY A 58 14.20 2.15 -3.21
N LYS A 59 15.05 1.43 -3.94
CA LYS A 59 15.39 0.03 -3.66
C LYS A 59 16.38 -0.08 -2.49
N GLU A 60 17.35 0.82 -2.42
CA GLU A 60 18.34 0.85 -1.35
C GLU A 60 17.71 1.22 0.00
N SER A 61 16.81 2.19 0.03
CA SER A 61 16.06 2.56 1.24
C SER A 61 15.15 1.44 1.77
N LYS A 62 14.76 0.49 0.92
CA LYS A 62 14.01 -0.71 1.30
C LYS A 62 14.90 -1.88 1.71
N LYS A 63 16.20 -1.85 1.40
CA LYS A 63 17.16 -2.90 1.75
C LYS A 63 17.26 -2.97 3.28
N GLY A 64 17.06 -4.16 3.86
CA GLY A 64 17.01 -4.37 5.32
C GLY A 64 15.69 -3.99 5.99
N ARG A 65 14.81 -3.20 5.35
CA ARG A 65 13.49 -2.85 5.91
C ARG A 65 12.58 -4.07 6.03
N ALA A 66 12.61 -4.96 5.05
CA ALA A 66 11.83 -6.20 5.08
C ALA A 66 12.30 -7.15 6.20
N GLU A 67 13.62 -7.27 6.41
CA GLU A 67 14.18 -8.04 7.53
C GLU A 67 13.88 -7.41 8.88
N GLU A 68 13.92 -6.07 8.98
CA GLU A 68 13.52 -5.34 10.18
C GLU A 68 12.04 -5.56 10.52
N LEU A 69 11.15 -5.53 9.52
CA LEU A 69 9.72 -5.76 9.72
C LEU A 69 9.41 -7.21 10.13
N ARG A 70 10.14 -8.20 9.57
CA ARG A 70 10.08 -9.59 10.04
C ARG A 70 10.55 -9.74 11.49
N ARG A 71 11.67 -9.09 11.86
CA ARG A 71 12.15 -9.09 13.27
C ARG A 71 11.13 -8.49 14.24
N ARG A 72 10.34 -7.51 13.78
CA ARG A 72 9.28 -6.87 14.56
C ARG A 72 7.94 -7.63 14.54
N GLY A 73 7.83 -8.73 13.80
CA GLY A 73 6.59 -9.51 13.68
C GLY A 73 5.47 -8.81 12.90
N LEU A 74 5.83 -7.84 12.05
CA LEU A 74 4.88 -7.04 11.26
C LEU A 74 4.74 -7.54 9.81
N LEU A 75 5.52 -8.54 9.43
CA LEU A 75 5.62 -9.14 8.09
C LEU A 75 6.05 -10.61 8.21
#